data_AF-A0A2T4X7W5-F1
#
_entry.id   AF-A0A2T4X7W5-F1
#
_cell.length_a   1.000
_cell.length_b   1.000
_cell.length_c   1.000
_cell.angle_alpha   90.00
_cell.angle_beta   90.00
_cell.angle_gamma   90.00
#
_symmetry.space_group_name_H-M   'P 1'
#
loop_
_entity.id
_entity.type
_entity.pdbx_description
1 polymer ?
#
loop_
_entity_poly.entity_id
_entity_poly.type
_entity_poly.pdbx_seq_one_letter_code
_entity_poly.pdbx_strand_id
1 'polypeptide(L)'
;MSEFYAINRYVLLIRPSQSMINWINKIYPADPIAYEAGMLDDNTDVYLIPEMDDLEEARQWLENNFLVFFENSLEEWCENMDEWPEKLDWEAFEQFFDYSLQSNVLDIVSEEEDEEYADFDDDDDADDDDDDDADDDVAGSVADKDDADWN
;
A
#
# COMPACT_ATOMS: atom_id res chain seq x y z
N MET A 1 -7.30 20.34 27.62
CA MET A 1 -5.92 19.82 27.52
C MET A 1 -6.07 18.58 26.66
N SER A 2 -5.26 18.39 25.63
CA SER A 2 -5.32 17.14 24.85
C SER A 2 -5.02 15.97 25.77
N GLU A 3 -5.87 14.94 25.76
CA GLU A 3 -5.61 13.67 26.42
C GLU A 3 -4.79 12.79 25.47
N PHE A 4 -3.93 11.93 26.03
CA PHE A 4 -3.08 11.01 25.28
C PHE A 4 -3.42 9.58 25.70
N TYR A 5 -3.81 8.74 24.75
CA TYR A 5 -4.19 7.35 25.00
C TYR A 5 -3.12 6.42 24.47
N ALA A 6 -2.54 5.59 25.34
CA ALA A 6 -1.59 4.58 24.88
C ALA A 6 -2.32 3.51 24.06
N ILE A 7 -1.80 3.18 22.88
CA ILE A 7 -2.31 2.08 22.06
C ILE A 7 -1.44 0.84 22.25
N ASN A 8 -2.05 -0.35 22.19
CA ASN A 8 -1.37 -1.63 22.34
C ASN A 8 -0.69 -2.06 21.03
N ARG A 9 0.21 -1.21 20.51
CA ARG A 9 0.97 -1.41 19.27
C ARG A 9 2.36 -0.84 19.41
N TYR A 10 3.32 -1.47 18.74
CA TYR A 10 4.64 -0.88 18.53
C TYR A 10 4.65 -0.19 17.17
N VAL A 11 5.52 0.80 17.00
CA VAL A 11 5.82 1.40 15.70
C VAL A 11 7.12 0.80 15.16
N LEU A 12 7.09 0.36 13.91
CA LEU A 12 8.25 0.03 13.10
C LEU A 12 8.44 1.11 12.04
N LEU A 13 9.59 1.77 12.05
CA LEU A 13 10.02 2.64 10.96
C LEU A 13 11.03 1.90 10.08
N ILE A 14 10.89 1.98 8.77
CA ILE A 14 11.84 1.45 7.78
C ILE A 14 12.28 2.58 6.87
N ARG A 15 13.59 2.82 6.82
CA ARG A 15 14.21 3.91 6.09
C ARG A 15 15.14 3.38 5.01
N PRO A 16 15.05 3.85 3.76
CA PRO A 16 15.99 3.44 2.72
C PRO A 16 17.40 3.88 3.13
N SER A 17 18.34 2.95 3.06
CA SER A 17 19.75 3.23 3.33
C SER A 17 20.42 3.84 2.09
N GLN A 18 21.64 4.34 2.26
CA GLN A 18 22.46 4.76 1.13
C GLN A 18 22.69 3.65 0.10
N SER A 19 22.72 2.37 0.52
CA SER A 19 22.90 1.23 -0.38
C SER A 19 21.68 1.03 -1.28
N MET A 20 20.48 1.17 -0.72
CA MET A 20 19.23 1.13 -1.47
C MET A 20 19.19 2.23 -2.53
N ILE A 21 19.55 3.47 -2.16
CA ILE A 21 19.61 4.59 -3.11
C ILE A 21 20.68 4.37 -4.20
N ASN A 22 21.81 3.77 -3.84
CA ASN A 22 22.84 3.43 -4.83
C ASN A 22 22.39 2.30 -5.77
N TRP A 23 21.54 1.39 -5.31
CA TRP A 23 20.97 0.33 -6.13
C TRP A 23 19.93 0.89 -7.10
N ILE A 24 18.97 1.69 -6.62
CA ILE A 24 17.93 2.26 -7.49
C ILE A 24 18.51 3.17 -8.58
N ASN A 25 19.53 3.95 -8.25
CA ASN A 25 20.22 4.82 -9.21
C ASN A 25 21.00 4.04 -10.30
N LYS A 26 21.32 2.76 -10.07
CA LYS A 26 21.92 1.90 -11.11
C LYS A 26 20.87 1.39 -12.08
N ILE A 27 19.67 1.09 -11.59
CA ILE A 27 18.54 0.61 -12.41
C ILE A 27 17.98 1.76 -13.25
N TYR A 28 17.80 2.94 -12.64
CA TYR A 28 17.22 4.12 -13.27
C TYR A 28 18.23 5.30 -13.35
N PRO A 29 19.31 5.20 -14.14
CA PRO A 29 20.37 6.21 -14.18
C PRO A 29 19.95 7.55 -14.81
N ALA A 30 18.77 7.60 -15.45
CA ALA A 30 18.26 8.79 -16.10
C ALA A 30 17.72 9.84 -15.12
N ASP A 31 17.31 9.42 -13.92
CA ASP A 31 16.74 10.29 -12.88
C ASP A 31 17.28 9.90 -11.50
N PRO A 32 18.54 10.27 -11.17
CA PRO A 32 19.19 9.81 -9.96
C PRO A 32 18.67 10.55 -8.72
N ILE A 33 18.47 9.80 -7.64
CA ILE A 33 18.03 10.29 -6.34
C ILE A 33 19.24 10.57 -5.46
N ALA A 34 19.25 11.73 -4.81
CA ALA A 34 20.27 12.08 -3.81
C ALA A 34 19.88 11.51 -2.43
N TYR A 35 20.86 10.97 -1.71
CA TYR A 35 20.65 10.52 -0.33
C TYR A 35 20.80 11.70 0.63
N GLU A 36 19.67 12.26 1.06
CA GLU A 36 19.61 13.40 1.95
C GLU A 36 18.38 13.36 2.88
N ALA A 37 18.39 14.21 3.93
CA ALA A 37 17.41 14.12 5.01
C ALA A 37 15.94 14.27 4.54
N GLY A 38 15.66 15.24 3.67
CA GLY A 38 14.29 15.43 3.17
C GLY A 38 13.77 14.23 2.38
N MET A 39 14.64 13.58 1.60
CA MET A 39 14.29 12.35 0.90
C MET A 39 14.00 11.21 1.87
N LEU A 40 14.76 11.09 2.95
CA LEU A 40 14.48 10.08 3.98
C LEU A 40 13.12 10.33 4.65
N ASP A 41 12.80 11.57 5.00
CA ASP A 41 11.54 11.92 5.64
C ASP A 41 10.33 11.58 4.74
N ASP A 42 10.44 11.84 3.43
CA ASP A 42 9.38 11.58 2.46
C ASP A 42 9.22 10.10 2.08
N ASN A 43 10.23 9.26 2.34
CA ASN A 43 10.24 7.86 1.91
C ASN A 43 10.52 6.88 3.07
N THR A 44 10.20 7.29 4.30
CA THR A 44 10.21 6.39 5.48
C THR A 44 8.86 5.71 5.61
N ASP A 45 8.85 4.39 5.58
CA ASP A 45 7.63 3.64 5.88
C ASP A 45 7.44 3.52 7.39
N VAL A 46 6.19 3.66 7.83
CA VAL A 46 5.81 3.57 9.24
C VAL A 46 4.67 2.57 9.40
N TYR A 47 4.92 1.54 10.19
CA TYR A 47 3.96 0.46 10.44
C TYR A 47 3.58 0.41 11.91
N LEU A 48 2.29 0.19 12.19
CA LEU A 48 1.82 -0.26 13.50
C LEU A 48 1.89 -1.80 13.53
N ILE A 49 2.75 -2.33 14.39
CA ILE A 49 2.98 -3.77 14.54
C ILE A 49 2.45 -4.24 15.91
N PRO A 50 2.27 -5.57 16.11
CA PRO A 50 1.80 -6.09 17.40
C PRO A 50 2.69 -5.65 18.57
N GLU A 51 2.07 -5.50 19.74
CA GLU A 51 2.80 -5.26 20.99
C GLU A 51 3.61 -6.51 21.38
N MET A 52 4.81 -6.27 21.93
CA MET A 52 5.72 -7.30 22.46
C MET A 52 6.10 -6.96 23.90
N ASP A 53 6.68 -7.90 24.63
CA ASP A 53 7.07 -7.69 26.02
C ASP A 53 8.23 -6.69 26.13
N ASP A 54 9.16 -6.71 25.17
CA ASP A 54 10.28 -5.77 25.09
C ASP A 54 10.80 -5.55 23.65
N LEU A 55 11.77 -4.64 23.50
CA LEU A 55 12.38 -4.30 22.21
C LEU A 55 13.22 -5.44 21.62
N GLU A 56 13.72 -6.37 22.43
CA GLU A 56 14.50 -7.50 21.95
C GLU A 56 13.56 -8.54 21.30
N GLU A 57 12.42 -8.82 21.93
CA GLU A 57 11.37 -9.63 21.33
C GLU A 57 10.81 -8.98 20.05
N ALA A 58 10.61 -7.66 20.05
CA ALA A 58 10.19 -6.94 18.84
C ALA A 58 11.22 -7.05 17.69
N ARG A 59 12.52 -7.02 18.00
CA ARG A 59 13.58 -7.24 17.01
C ARG A 59 13.52 -8.66 16.45
N GLN A 60 13.37 -9.67 17.30
CA GLN A 60 13.26 -11.07 16.87
C GLN A 60 11.99 -11.29 16.05
N TRP A 61 10.88 -10.65 16.42
CA TRP A 61 9.66 -10.67 15.63
C TRP A 61 9.90 -10.05 14.24
N LEU A 62 10.56 -8.90 14.16
CA LEU A 62 10.90 -8.30 12.87
C LEU A 62 11.79 -9.22 12.03
N GLU A 63 12.85 -9.81 12.61
CA GLU A 63 13.73 -10.75 11.90
C GLU A 63 12.98 -11.99 11.37
N ASN A 64 11.91 -12.42 12.03
CA ASN A 64 11.07 -13.52 11.56
C ASN A 64 10.03 -13.11 10.50
N ASN A 65 9.71 -11.82 10.41
CA ASN A 65 8.65 -11.29 9.55
C ASN A 65 9.14 -10.28 8.50
N PHE A 66 10.45 -10.01 8.41
CA PHE A 66 11.02 -8.92 7.61
C PHE A 66 10.67 -8.98 6.13
N LEU A 67 10.49 -10.20 5.60
CA LEU A 67 10.35 -10.42 4.16
C LEU A 67 9.16 -9.64 3.58
N VAL A 68 8.03 -9.59 4.29
CA VAL A 68 6.85 -8.85 3.80
C VAL A 68 7.12 -7.36 3.67
N PHE A 69 7.88 -6.79 4.61
CA PHE A 69 8.25 -5.39 4.58
C PHE A 69 9.32 -5.13 3.51
N PHE A 70 10.27 -6.05 3.36
CA PHE A 70 11.31 -5.95 2.35
C PHE A 70 10.70 -5.95 0.94
N GLU A 71 9.84 -6.92 0.65
CA GLU A 71 9.17 -7.04 -0.66
C GLU A 71 8.27 -5.84 -0.93
N ASN A 72 7.49 -5.38 0.06
CA ASN A 72 6.65 -4.20 -0.09
C ASN A 72 7.48 -2.96 -0.48
N SER A 73 8.53 -2.65 0.28
CA SER A 73 9.37 -1.50 -0.05
C SER A 73 10.08 -1.70 -1.40
N LEU A 74 10.64 -2.89 -1.70
CA LEU A 74 11.27 -3.13 -3.01
C LEU A 74 10.32 -2.90 -4.19
N GLU A 75 9.05 -3.29 -4.07
CA GLU A 75 8.03 -3.09 -5.09
C GLU A 75 7.73 -1.60 -5.30
N GLU A 76 7.62 -0.82 -4.23
CA GLU A 76 7.41 0.64 -4.30
C GLU A 76 8.57 1.35 -5.01
N TRP A 77 9.80 0.89 -4.81
CA TRP A 77 10.99 1.46 -5.44
C TRP A 77 11.21 0.94 -6.87
N CYS A 78 10.91 -0.34 -7.13
CA CYS A 78 11.14 -0.99 -8.40
C CYS A 78 10.12 -2.10 -8.65
N GLU A 79 9.12 -1.84 -9.49
CA GLU A 79 8.11 -2.83 -9.88
C GLU A 79 8.69 -4.03 -10.65
N ASN A 80 9.88 -3.90 -11.25
CA ASN A 80 10.51 -4.99 -11.99
C ASN A 80 11.25 -5.95 -11.06
N MET A 81 10.58 -7.06 -10.72
CA MET A 81 11.12 -8.13 -9.85
C MET A 81 12.42 -8.76 -10.37
N ASP A 82 12.70 -8.70 -11.68
CA ASP A 82 13.96 -9.24 -12.23
C ASP A 82 15.20 -8.41 -11.81
N GLU A 83 15.00 -7.16 -11.38
CA GLU A 83 16.08 -6.27 -10.90
C GLU A 83 16.30 -6.34 -9.39
N TRP A 84 15.43 -7.05 -8.66
CA TRP A 84 15.51 -7.22 -7.21
C TRP A 84 16.79 -7.97 -6.81
N PRO A 85 17.26 -7.80 -5.56
CA PRO A 85 18.38 -8.58 -5.05
C PRO A 85 18.14 -10.09 -5.20
N GLU A 86 19.14 -10.84 -5.69
CA GLU A 86 19.02 -12.29 -5.87
C GLU A 86 18.70 -13.06 -4.57
N LYS A 87 19.05 -12.46 -3.43
CA LYS A 87 18.77 -13.00 -2.10
C LYS A 87 17.97 -11.98 -1.29
N LEU A 88 16.79 -12.39 -0.88
CA LEU A 88 15.92 -11.65 0.03
C LEU A 88 16.06 -12.27 1.43
N ASP A 89 17.25 -12.15 2.02
CA ASP A 89 17.55 -12.56 3.38
C ASP A 89 17.67 -11.36 4.33
N TRP A 90 17.78 -11.63 5.62
CA TRP A 90 17.86 -10.58 6.65
C TRP A 90 19.10 -9.68 6.48
N GLU A 91 20.21 -10.23 6.00
CA GLU A 91 21.43 -9.46 5.73
C GLU A 91 21.21 -8.46 4.59
N ALA A 92 20.53 -8.87 3.52
CA ALA A 92 20.14 -7.97 2.44
C ALA A 92 19.16 -6.89 2.93
N PHE A 93 18.20 -7.24 3.79
CA PHE A 93 17.30 -6.26 4.40
C PHE A 93 18.05 -5.21 5.21
N GLU A 94 18.94 -5.60 6.13
CA GLU A 94 19.74 -4.66 6.93
C GLU A 94 20.74 -3.85 6.09
N GLN A 95 21.14 -4.37 4.92
CA GLN A 95 21.96 -3.60 3.98
C GLN A 95 21.15 -2.49 3.29
N PHE A 96 19.91 -2.79 2.91
CA PHE A 96 19.05 -1.91 2.12
C PHE A 96 18.28 -0.92 2.99
N PHE A 97 17.98 -1.27 4.24
CA PHE A 97 17.16 -0.46 5.11
C PHE A 97 17.74 -0.30 6.51
N ASP A 98 17.60 0.91 7.05
CA ASP A 98 17.71 1.16 8.48
C ASP A 98 16.31 1.03 9.11
N TYR A 99 16.19 0.42 10.28
CA TYR A 99 14.91 0.33 10.99
C TYR A 99 14.97 0.87 12.42
N SER A 100 13.80 1.22 12.96
CA SER A 100 13.64 1.64 14.35
C SER A 100 12.33 1.10 14.92
N LEU A 101 12.37 0.64 16.17
CA LEU A 101 11.23 0.12 16.90
C LEU A 101 10.91 1.05 18.07
N GLN A 102 9.64 1.44 18.21
CA GLN A 102 9.16 2.30 19.30
C GLN A 102 7.99 1.62 20.01
N SER A 103 8.09 1.45 21.32
CA SER A 103 7.05 0.82 22.14
C SER A 103 6.02 1.80 22.67
N ASN A 104 6.31 3.10 22.66
CA ASN A 104 5.43 4.12 23.21
C ASN A 104 4.71 4.86 22.08
N VAL A 105 3.47 4.47 21.85
CA VAL A 105 2.60 5.05 20.83
C VAL A 105 1.36 5.60 21.52
N LEU A 106 1.12 6.89 21.32
CA LEU A 106 0.05 7.63 21.97
C LEU A 106 -0.89 8.20 20.92
N ASP A 107 -2.15 7.79 20.98
CA ASP A 107 -3.24 8.43 20.26
C ASP A 107 -3.63 9.74 20.94
N ILE A 108 -4.04 10.72 20.14
CA ILE A 108 -4.48 12.05 20.58
C ILE A 108 -5.97 12.28 20.34
N VAL A 109 -6.63 11.37 19.62
CA VAL A 109 -8.06 11.39 19.33
C VAL A 109 -8.78 10.60 20.42
N SER A 110 -9.87 11.15 20.95
CA SER A 110 -10.72 10.41 21.90
C SER A 110 -11.70 9.51 21.15
N GLU A 111 -12.02 8.34 21.69
CA GLU A 111 -13.01 7.39 21.13
C GLU A 111 -14.34 8.06 20.72
N GLU A 112 -14.74 9.16 21.36
CA GLU A 112 -15.95 9.95 21.02
C GLU A 112 -15.90 10.66 19.65
N GLU A 113 -14.71 10.89 19.07
CA GLU A 113 -14.53 11.56 17.77
C GLU A 113 -14.52 10.57 16.58
N ASP A 114 -14.40 9.27 16.84
CA ASP A 114 -14.46 8.21 15.81
C ASP A 114 -15.91 7.85 15.42
N GLU A 115 -16.90 8.11 16.29
CA GLU A 115 -18.32 7.78 16.02
C GLU A 115 -18.99 8.73 15.01
N GLU A 116 -18.45 9.93 14.74
CA GLU A 116 -19.07 10.93 13.85
C GLU A 116 -18.97 10.55 12.35
N TYR A 117 -18.09 9.63 11.96
CA TYR A 117 -17.86 9.23 10.56
C TYR A 117 -18.58 7.92 10.15
N ALA A 118 -19.33 7.29 11.04
CA ALA A 118 -20.04 6.04 10.75
C ALA A 118 -21.40 6.22 10.03
N ASP A 119 -21.87 7.47 9.87
CA ASP A 119 -23.22 7.81 9.39
C ASP A 119 -23.22 8.54 8.03
N PHE A 120 -22.26 8.25 7.13
CA PHE A 120 -22.52 8.50 5.71
C PHE A 120 -23.39 7.36 5.19
N ASP A 121 -24.69 7.57 5.40
CA ASP A 121 -25.78 6.76 4.89
C ASP A 121 -25.51 6.29 3.46
N ASP A 122 -25.51 4.97 3.29
CA ASP A 122 -25.74 4.22 2.06
C ASP A 122 -27.20 4.39 1.55
N ASP A 123 -27.82 5.57 1.77
CA ASP A 123 -29.17 5.93 1.30
C ASP A 123 -29.07 6.95 0.15
N ASP A 124 -28.59 6.50 -1.00
CA ASP A 124 -29.26 6.88 -2.26
C ASP A 124 -29.98 5.61 -2.76
N ASP A 125 -30.95 5.19 -1.94
CA ASP A 125 -31.96 4.22 -2.29
C ASP A 125 -32.67 4.66 -3.58
N ALA A 126 -32.89 3.67 -4.42
CA ALA A 126 -33.70 3.74 -5.62
C ALA A 126 -35.13 4.23 -5.30
N ASP A 127 -35.71 4.98 -6.23
CA ASP A 127 -37.12 4.89 -6.64
C ASP A 127 -37.25 5.72 -7.94
N ASP A 128 -37.33 5.06 -9.11
CA ASP A 128 -38.57 4.63 -9.77
C ASP A 128 -39.49 5.80 -10.14
N ASP A 129 -39.61 6.10 -11.44
CA ASP A 129 -40.84 5.78 -12.17
C ASP A 129 -40.83 6.33 -13.62
N ASP A 130 -41.29 5.44 -14.50
CA ASP A 130 -41.77 5.58 -15.87
C ASP A 130 -42.32 6.95 -16.28
N ASP A 131 -42.01 7.38 -17.52
CA ASP A 131 -43.09 7.84 -18.41
C ASP A 131 -42.75 7.59 -19.88
N ASP A 132 -43.65 6.84 -20.51
CA ASP A 132 -43.82 6.56 -21.93
C ASP A 132 -43.79 7.84 -22.78
N ASP A 133 -43.20 7.79 -23.98
CA ASP A 133 -43.89 8.30 -25.18
C ASP A 133 -43.22 7.82 -26.49
N ALA A 134 -43.89 6.81 -27.07
CA ALA A 134 -44.29 6.65 -28.47
C ALA A 134 -43.33 6.93 -29.66
N ASP A 135 -43.26 5.91 -30.51
CA ASP A 135 -43.33 5.93 -31.99
C ASP A 135 -42.40 6.88 -32.77
N ASP A 136 -41.52 6.32 -33.60
CA ASP A 136 -41.83 6.20 -35.04
C ASP A 136 -40.72 5.44 -35.79
N ASP A 137 -41.14 4.56 -36.69
CA ASP A 137 -40.53 4.29 -38.00
C ASP A 137 -39.10 3.71 -38.11
N VAL A 138 -38.77 2.75 -38.99
CA VAL A 138 -39.48 1.97 -40.01
C VAL A 138 -38.45 0.96 -40.56
N ALA A 139 -38.93 -0.23 -40.92
CA ALA A 139 -38.38 -1.18 -41.91
C ALA A 139 -36.90 -1.62 -41.82
N GLY A 140 -36.57 -2.89 -41.94
CA GLY A 140 -37.35 -4.00 -42.46
C GLY A 140 -36.43 -5.15 -42.85
N SER A 141 -37.06 -6.33 -42.85
CA SER A 141 -36.74 -7.53 -43.61
C SER A 141 -35.33 -8.10 -43.48
N VAL A 142 -35.19 -9.18 -42.71
CA VAL A 142 -35.41 -10.58 -43.08
C VAL A 142 -34.05 -11.24 -43.30
N ALA A 143 -33.81 -12.25 -42.48
CA ALA A 143 -32.74 -13.21 -42.62
C ALA A 143 -32.94 -14.03 -43.89
N ASP A 144 -31.85 -14.39 -44.55
CA ASP A 144 -31.79 -15.68 -45.21
C ASP A 144 -30.50 -16.39 -44.81
N LYS A 145 -30.70 -17.57 -44.25
CA LYS A 145 -29.71 -18.65 -44.23
C LYS A 145 -29.53 -19.08 -45.69
N ASP A 146 -28.34 -19.55 -46.03
CA ASP A 146 -28.14 -20.88 -46.62
C ASP A 146 -26.69 -21.05 -47.11
N ASP A 147 -26.06 -22.08 -46.55
CA ASP A 147 -25.26 -23.11 -47.22
C ASP A 147 -24.06 -22.79 -48.14
N ALA A 148 -22.93 -23.35 -47.69
CA ALA A 148 -22.08 -24.31 -48.41
C ALA A 148 -20.85 -23.84 -49.23
N ASP A 149 -19.75 -24.49 -48.84
CA ASP A 149 -18.68 -25.12 -49.63
C ASP A 149 -17.63 -24.30 -50.43
N TRP A 150 -16.38 -24.54 -49.99
CA TRP A 150 -15.16 -24.80 -50.76
C TRP A 150 -14.61 -23.76 -51.75
N ASN A 151 -13.46 -23.18 -51.40
CA ASN A 151 -12.14 -23.57 -51.95
C ASN A 151 -10.99 -22.87 -51.22
#